data_AF-X1FIH9-F1
#
_entry.id   AF-X1FIH9-F1
#
_cell.length_a   1.000
_cell.length_b   1.000
_cell.length_c   1.000
_cell.angle_alpha   90.00
_cell.angle_beta   90.00
_cell.angle_gamma   90.00
#
_symmetry.space_group_name_H-M   'P 1'
#
loop_
_entity.id
_entity.type
_entity.pdbx_description
1 polymer ?
#
loop_
_entity_poly.entity_id
_entity_poly.type
_entity_poly.pdbx_seq_one_letter_code
_entity_poly.pdbx_strand_id
1 'polypeptide(L)' 'MRSDTVTLPTDEMREAMSNAEVGDDVYQEDPAVNRLEELAAKKLGKEAALFV' A
#
# COMPACT_ATOMS: atom_id res chain seq x y z
N MET A 1 -12.32 -16.46 -18.80
CA MET A 1 -11.73 -15.42 -17.92
C MET A 1 -10.56 -14.81 -18.69
N ARG A 2 -10.50 -13.49 -18.89
CA ARG A 2 -9.53 -12.86 -19.82
C ARG A 2 -8.25 -12.35 -19.13
N SER A 3 -8.36 -11.85 -17.90
CA SER A 3 -7.25 -11.43 -17.05
C SER A 3 -7.81 -11.19 -15.64
N ASP A 4 -6.98 -11.25 -14.61
CA ASP A 4 -7.27 -10.78 -13.25
C ASP A 4 -7.03 -9.27 -13.10
N THR A 5 -6.21 -8.67 -13.95
CA THR A 5 -5.92 -7.22 -13.96
C THR A 5 -7.13 -6.30 -14.23
N VAL A 6 -8.29 -6.86 -14.56
CA VAL A 6 -9.54 -6.10 -14.81
C VAL A 6 -10.38 -5.89 -13.54
N THR A 7 -9.94 -6.39 -12.39
CA THR A 7 -10.62 -6.12 -11.11
C THR A 7 -10.68 -4.63 -10.82
N LEU A 8 -11.80 -4.17 -10.28
CA LEU A 8 -11.98 -2.79 -9.84
C LEU A 8 -11.91 -2.73 -8.30
N PRO A 9 -11.47 -1.60 -7.71
CA PRO A 9 -11.54 -1.39 -6.27
C PRO A 9 -12.99 -1.48 -5.77
N THR A 10 -13.19 -2.17 -4.64
CA THR A 10 -14.47 -2.17 -3.92
C THR A 10 -14.71 -0.80 -3.27
N ASP A 11 -15.91 -0.58 -2.75
CA ASP A 11 -16.24 0.68 -2.07
C ASP A 11 -15.40 0.88 -0.81
N GLU A 12 -15.12 -0.19 -0.05
CA GLU A 12 -14.27 -0.15 1.14
C GLU A 12 -12.82 0.20 0.77
N MET A 13 -12.31 -0.31 -0.36
CA MET A 13 -10.98 0.07 -0.85
C MET A 13 -10.94 1.56 -1.20
N ARG A 14 -11.98 2.09 -1.85
CA ARG A 14 -12.06 3.51 -2.21
C ARG A 14 -12.13 4.40 -0.98
N GLU A 15 -12.92 4.01 0.01
CA GLU A 15 -13.02 4.74 1.28
C GLU A 15 -11.66 4.76 2.01
N ALA A 16 -11.01 3.60 2.13
CA ALA A 16 -9.69 3.50 2.76
C ALA A 16 -8.64 4.35 2.05
N MET A 17 -8.62 4.34 0.71
CA MET A 17 -7.72 5.19 -0.08
C MET A 17 -8.00 6.68 0.13
N SER A 18 -9.29 7.08 0.16
CA SER A 18 -9.67 8.48 0.32
C SER A 18 -9.37 9.06 1.71
N ASN A 19 -9.37 8.21 2.73
CA ASN A 19 -9.15 8.58 4.13
C ASN A 19 -7.72 8.33 4.62
N ALA A 20 -6.82 7.82 3.76
CA ALA A 20 -5.45 7.52 4.14
C ALA A 20 -4.68 8.81 4.48
N GLU A 21 -3.92 8.78 5.57
CA GLU A 21 -2.88 9.77 5.83
C GLU A 21 -1.77 9.60 4.78
N VAL A 22 -1.47 10.68 4.05
CA VAL A 22 -0.47 10.71 2.99
C VAL A 22 0.63 11.73 3.33
N GLY A 23 1.79 11.56 2.73
CA GLY A 23 2.96 12.43 2.91
C GLY A 23 3.88 12.41 1.69
N ASP A 24 5.13 12.84 1.87
CA ASP A 24 6.15 12.77 0.82
C ASP A 24 6.97 11.48 0.96
N ASP A 25 6.82 10.59 -0.02
CA ASP A 25 7.49 9.29 -0.01
C ASP A 25 9.01 9.38 -0.25
N VAL A 26 9.49 10.39 -0.98
CA VAL A 26 10.92 10.59 -1.23
C VAL A 26 11.66 10.88 0.08
N TYR A 27 10.99 11.56 1.00
CA TYR A 27 11.50 11.86 2.35
C TYR A 27 11.03 10.87 3.42
N GLN A 28 10.33 9.78 3.03
CA GLN A 28 9.77 8.76 3.93
C GLN A 28 8.74 9.31 4.94
N GLU A 29 8.06 10.39 4.58
CA GLU A 29 7.06 11.05 5.41
C GLU A 29 5.64 10.55 5.15
N ASP A 30 5.43 9.63 4.20
CA ASP A 30 4.11 9.03 3.93
C ASP A 30 3.78 7.91 4.93
N PRO A 31 2.83 8.10 5.87
CA PRO A 31 2.52 7.10 6.87
C PRO A 31 1.85 5.84 6.29
N ALA A 32 1.10 5.98 5.20
CA ALA A 32 0.42 4.85 4.58
C ALA A 32 1.42 3.93 3.86
N VAL A 33 2.39 4.50 3.14
CA VAL A 33 3.46 3.72 2.49
C VAL A 33 4.33 3.02 3.53
N ASN A 34 4.81 3.75 4.55
CA ASN A 34 5.63 3.18 5.61
C ASN A 34 4.97 1.97 6.29
N ARG A 35 3.66 2.05 6.61
CA ARG A 35 2.90 0.94 7.20
C ARG A 35 2.77 -0.25 6.26
N LEU A 36 2.58 -0.01 4.96
CA LEU A 36 2.49 -1.08 3.95
C LEU A 36 3.81 -1.84 3.84
N GLU A 37 4.92 -1.12 3.79
CA GLU A 37 6.25 -1.71 3.68
C GLU A 37 6.64 -2.50 4.94
N GLU A 38 6.40 -1.95 6.13
CA GLU A 38 6.64 -2.67 7.39
C GLU A 38 5.80 -3.96 7.46
N LEU A 39 4.52 -3.89 7.06
CA LEU A 39 3.64 -5.05 7.00
C LEU A 39 4.18 -6.11 6.04
N ALA A 40 4.61 -5.71 4.84
CA ALA A 40 5.15 -6.62 3.84
C ALA A 40 6.46 -7.27 4.29
N ALA A 41 7.40 -6.48 4.82
CA ALA A 41 8.66 -6.97 5.36
C ALA A 41 8.43 -8.01 6.47
N LYS A 42 7.55 -7.69 7.42
CA LYS A 42 7.17 -8.59 8.52
C LYS A 42 6.50 -9.87 8.01
N LYS A 43 5.55 -9.77 7.08
CA LYS A 43 4.83 -10.92 6.53
C LYS A 43 5.76 -11.88 5.78
N LEU A 44 6.79 -11.35 5.13
CA LEU A 44 7.70 -12.13 4.29
C LEU A 44 9.01 -12.51 5.00
N GLY A 45 9.19 -12.10 6.26
CA GLY A 45 10.41 -12.34 7.03
C GLY A 45 11.65 -11.69 6.40
N LYS A 46 11.49 -10.46 5.89
CA LYS A 46 12.55 -9.66 5.26
C LYS A 46 12.88 -8.46 6.13
N GLU A 47 14.09 -7.93 5.96
CA GLU A 47 14.56 -6.75 6.71
C GLU A 47 13.79 -5.48 6.33
N ALA A 48 13.42 -5.34 5.05
CA ALA A 48 12.66 -4.21 4.53
C ALA A 48 11.83 -4.63 3.30
N ALA A 49 10.89 -3.78 2.93
CA ALA A 49 10.16 -3.81 1.66
C ALA A 49 10.15 -2.39 1.07
N LEU A 50 9.82 -2.29 -0.21
CA LEU A 50 9.71 -1.01 -0.92
C LEU A 50 8.48 -1.06 -1.84
N PHE A 51 7.66 -0.01 -1.82
CA PHE A 51 6.57 0.21 -2.75
C PHE A 51 7.05 1.14 -3.89
N VAL A 52 6.91 0.70 -5.15
CA VAL A 52 7.40 1.41 -6.37
C VAL A 52 6.35 1.47 -7.46
#